data_AF-A0A9P4HKY4-F1
#
_entry.id   AF-A0A9P4HKY4-F1
#
_cell.length_a   1.000
_cell.length_b   1.000
_cell.length_c   1.000
_cell.angle_alpha   90.00
_cell.angle_beta   90.00
_cell.angle_gamma   90.00
#
_symmetry.space_group_name_H-M   'P 1'
#
loop_
_entity.id
_entity.type
_entity.pdbx_description
1 polymer ?
#
loop_
_entity_poly.entity_id
_entity_poly.type
_entity_poly.pdbx_seq_one_letter_code
_entity_poly.pdbx_strand_id
1 'polypeptide(L)'
;MPSEAHFQFDHSTVASPRQAHPDSPRTTASPIPGSPRLRDDGDYRPSKAKTAPPDEQTYSRRTRSNSVRSQASVDGRRDKPVRPTAKIDLDRPLPSCPRELPTKKYDDWYSLQGYRSFDICPSCYDGVFAGTPFAVHFSQTRRGERPTERSCDFSSPWIRLAWLLTIKQRRPSLELIYALADIAEIDRPCPDDRELGSDRVTWYGIADQRDGIHVANFAVCSCDRRMIETLFPSMRGYFTKLPSTYASSILEKYMCSLRTSSRRFPKYLDLLVELDAEAQDLDKRLNINRFIQMARDNAFKGECKKDKSYVRKAWHFIPALPELTVCEECYDELIWPAIQSKNTSSSIPRLFNKAIQLVPNEDPDIGSSCCLYSPRMRKVFSTSVREEDFTYLKRKAVDRKRAEARLARERKGIMNWMAEMERGGAQWERAKSELSALQSEWTTYWE
;
A
#
# COMPACT_ATOMS: atom_id res chain seq x y z
N MET A 1 -47.06 13.69 36.24
CA MET A 1 -48.39 14.26 36.53
C MET A 1 -48.27 15.78 36.40
N PRO A 2 -49.24 16.45 35.76
CA PRO A 2 -49.04 17.02 34.40
C PRO A 2 -48.63 18.53 34.39
N SER A 3 -48.50 19.25 33.26
CA SER A 3 -49.21 19.14 31.96
C SER A 3 -48.39 19.38 30.70
N GLU A 4 -48.73 18.63 29.65
CA GLU A 4 -48.29 18.77 28.25
C GLU A 4 -49.21 19.72 27.47
N ALA A 5 -48.66 20.52 26.55
CA ALA A 5 -49.39 21.08 25.41
C ALA A 5 -48.41 21.52 24.29
N HIS A 6 -48.82 21.32 23.03
CA HIS A 6 -48.20 21.84 21.80
C HIS A 6 -46.86 21.23 21.31
N PHE A 7 -46.91 19.97 20.87
CA PHE A 7 -46.31 19.59 19.59
C PHE A 7 -47.25 18.65 18.83
N GLN A 8 -47.93 19.20 17.81
CA GLN A 8 -48.79 18.44 16.91
C GLN A 8 -48.21 18.62 15.49
N PHE A 9 -47.64 17.55 14.94
CA PHE A 9 -47.13 17.54 13.56
C PHE A 9 -48.26 17.10 12.62
N ASP A 10 -48.61 17.98 11.68
CA ASP A 10 -49.57 17.70 10.61
C ASP A 10 -48.90 16.87 9.49
N HIS A 11 -49.51 15.73 9.16
CA HIS A 11 -49.08 14.86 8.06
C HIS A 11 -49.93 15.09 6.81
N SER A 12 -49.86 16.30 6.25
CA SER A 12 -50.54 16.66 5.01
C SER A 12 -49.56 16.80 3.84
N THR A 13 -49.75 15.98 2.81
CA THR A 13 -48.91 15.90 1.61
C THR A 13 -48.99 17.16 0.75
N VAL A 14 -47.86 17.84 0.52
CA VAL A 14 -47.77 18.96 -0.43
C VAL A 14 -47.06 18.53 -1.71
N ALA A 15 -47.70 18.77 -2.85
CA ALA A 15 -47.24 18.36 -4.17
C ALA A 15 -46.14 19.29 -4.74
N SER A 16 -45.34 18.74 -5.65
CA SER A 16 -44.21 19.42 -6.32
C SER A 16 -44.67 20.58 -7.22
N PRO A 17 -44.09 21.80 -7.10
CA PRO A 17 -44.26 22.85 -8.09
C PRO A 17 -43.28 22.63 -9.26
N ARG A 18 -43.80 22.17 -10.41
CA ARG A 18 -43.10 22.36 -11.69
C ARG A 18 -43.13 23.85 -12.03
N GLN A 19 -41.97 24.48 -12.21
CA GLN A 19 -41.89 25.75 -12.94
C GLN A 19 -41.49 25.49 -14.39
N ALA A 20 -42.18 26.15 -15.32
CA ALA A 20 -41.95 26.03 -16.74
C ALA A 20 -40.78 26.92 -17.21
N HIS A 21 -39.98 26.42 -18.14
CA HIS A 21 -38.98 27.24 -18.84
C HIS A 21 -39.68 28.20 -19.82
N PRO A 22 -39.27 29.47 -19.90
CA PRO A 22 -39.64 30.36 -20.99
C PRO A 22 -38.85 30.04 -22.28
N ASP A 23 -39.47 30.32 -23.43
CA ASP A 23 -38.99 29.92 -24.75
C ASP A 23 -37.66 30.54 -25.20
N SER A 24 -36.91 29.79 -26.01
CA SER A 24 -35.77 30.30 -26.79
C SER A 24 -36.19 30.66 -28.22
N PRO A 25 -35.72 31.77 -28.79
CA PRO A 25 -36.01 32.12 -30.18
C PRO A 25 -35.27 31.22 -31.18
N ARG A 26 -35.98 30.79 -32.24
CA ARG A 26 -35.42 30.05 -33.38
C ARG A 26 -34.73 30.97 -34.39
N THR A 27 -33.54 30.59 -34.85
CA THR A 27 -32.99 30.88 -36.20
C THR A 27 -31.96 29.78 -36.52
N THR A 28 -32.33 28.72 -37.24
CA THR A 28 -32.20 28.51 -38.71
C THR A 28 -30.82 28.06 -39.22
N ALA A 29 -30.75 26.75 -39.53
CA ALA A 29 -30.11 26.12 -40.70
C ALA A 29 -28.57 26.15 -40.91
N SER A 30 -27.95 24.97 -40.65
CA SER A 30 -27.19 24.13 -41.62
C SER A 30 -25.93 24.66 -42.37
N PRO A 31 -25.07 23.79 -42.98
CA PRO A 31 -25.03 22.31 -42.97
C PRO A 31 -23.68 21.69 -42.54
N ILE A 32 -23.69 20.36 -42.39
CA ILE A 32 -22.52 19.47 -42.29
C ILE A 32 -21.89 19.25 -43.68
N PRO A 33 -20.55 19.16 -43.76
CA PRO A 33 -19.90 18.08 -44.50
C PRO A 33 -18.82 17.40 -43.63
N GLY A 34 -18.45 16.13 -43.78
CA GLY A 34 -18.87 15.10 -44.74
C GLY A 34 -17.79 14.00 -44.76
N SER A 35 -18.18 12.75 -44.54
CA SER A 35 -17.24 11.60 -44.55
C SER A 35 -16.97 11.12 -45.98
N PRO A 36 -15.73 10.71 -46.30
CA PRO A 36 -15.47 9.76 -47.37
C PRO A 36 -14.86 8.45 -46.84
N ARG A 37 -15.54 7.33 -47.12
CA ARG A 37 -14.92 6.00 -47.28
C ARG A 37 -15.01 5.61 -48.74
N LEU A 38 -13.88 5.23 -49.34
CA LEU A 38 -13.68 4.30 -50.47
C LEU A 38 -12.17 3.98 -50.40
N ARG A 39 -11.73 2.76 -50.07
CA ARG A 39 -11.62 1.58 -50.96
C ARG A 39 -11.03 1.90 -52.32
N ASP A 40 -9.78 1.49 -52.53
CA ASP A 40 -9.42 0.65 -53.68
C ASP A 40 -8.33 -0.36 -53.27
N ASP A 41 -8.19 -1.41 -54.08
CA ASP A 41 -7.36 -2.59 -53.83
C ASP A 41 -5.88 -2.41 -54.23
N GLY A 42 -5.02 -3.35 -53.82
CA GLY A 42 -3.57 -3.27 -54.09
C GLY A 42 -2.76 -4.40 -53.48
N ASP A 43 -2.92 -5.62 -53.99
CA ASP A 43 -2.03 -6.74 -53.71
C ASP A 43 -0.56 -6.39 -53.97
N TYR A 44 0.37 -6.90 -53.14
CA TYR A 44 1.60 -7.60 -53.60
C TYR A 44 2.47 -8.08 -52.41
N ARG A 45 2.33 -9.35 -52.02
CA ARG A 45 3.42 -10.13 -51.40
C ARG A 45 3.20 -11.63 -51.61
N PRO A 46 4.07 -12.27 -52.41
CA PRO A 46 4.97 -13.30 -51.86
C PRO A 46 6.41 -13.14 -52.42
N SER A 47 7.48 -13.73 -51.89
CA SER A 47 7.64 -15.16 -51.61
C SER A 47 8.66 -15.50 -50.53
N LYS A 48 8.45 -16.67 -49.90
CA LYS A 48 9.50 -17.45 -49.23
C LYS A 48 10.06 -18.47 -50.22
N ALA A 49 11.35 -18.81 -50.10
CA ALA A 49 11.90 -20.04 -50.66
C ALA A 49 12.41 -20.96 -49.52
N LYS A 50 12.08 -22.24 -49.61
CA LYS A 50 12.74 -23.37 -48.90
C LYS A 50 13.91 -23.84 -49.82
N THR A 51 14.89 -24.69 -49.50
CA THR A 51 14.96 -25.88 -48.63
C THR A 51 16.45 -26.29 -48.49
N ALA A 52 16.82 -27.15 -47.52
CA ALA A 52 18.07 -27.94 -47.48
C ALA A 52 17.79 -29.39 -48.01
N PRO A 53 18.62 -30.47 -47.86
CA PRO A 53 19.94 -30.67 -47.22
C PRO A 53 20.95 -31.52 -48.09
N PRO A 54 21.62 -32.62 -47.64
CA PRO A 54 22.96 -32.66 -47.01
C PRO A 54 24.01 -33.65 -47.61
N ASP A 55 25.30 -33.45 -47.30
CA ASP A 55 26.33 -34.47 -46.89
C ASP A 55 27.61 -33.70 -46.46
N GLU A 56 28.66 -34.23 -45.82
CA GLU A 56 29.17 -35.60 -45.64
C GLU A 56 29.91 -35.75 -44.28
N GLN A 57 30.22 -36.98 -43.85
CA GLN A 57 30.83 -37.27 -42.55
C GLN A 57 32.34 -37.59 -42.59
N THR A 58 32.95 -37.61 -41.39
CA THR A 58 34.19 -38.32 -41.00
C THR A 58 35.53 -37.95 -41.62
N TYR A 59 36.50 -37.60 -40.76
CA TYR A 59 37.73 -38.41 -40.63
C TYR A 59 38.19 -38.48 -39.17
N SER A 60 38.34 -39.70 -38.66
CA SER A 60 39.06 -39.97 -37.40
C SER A 60 40.58 -40.01 -37.65
N ARG A 61 41.38 -39.57 -36.67
CA ARG A 61 42.75 -40.08 -36.51
C ARG A 61 43.07 -40.44 -35.07
N ARG A 62 43.38 -41.73 -34.86
CA ARG A 62 43.86 -42.32 -33.61
C ARG A 62 45.39 -42.40 -33.61
N THR A 63 46.00 -42.05 -32.48
CA THR A 63 47.24 -42.64 -31.92
C THR A 63 47.24 -42.30 -30.42
N ARG A 64 47.28 -43.20 -29.42
CA ARG A 64 48.29 -44.22 -29.04
C ARG A 64 49.72 -43.61 -29.10
N SER A 65 50.65 -43.73 -28.13
CA SER A 65 50.78 -44.44 -26.83
C SER A 65 52.10 -43.92 -26.16
N ASN A 66 52.56 -44.20 -24.93
CA ASN A 66 52.20 -45.08 -23.80
C ASN A 66 52.97 -44.65 -22.51
N SER A 67 52.53 -45.11 -21.32
CA SER A 67 53.35 -45.28 -20.07
C SER A 67 53.84 -43.99 -19.34
N VAL A 68 54.18 -43.98 -18.03
CA VAL A 68 54.40 -45.05 -17.02
C VAL A 68 53.62 -44.80 -15.71
N ARG A 69 53.30 -45.90 -15.03
CA ARG A 69 52.62 -46.07 -13.74
C ARG A 69 53.40 -45.51 -12.52
N SER A 70 52.68 -44.97 -11.54
CA SER A 70 52.98 -45.11 -10.10
C SER A 70 51.70 -45.01 -9.29
N GLN A 71 51.41 -46.03 -8.47
CA GLN A 71 50.25 -46.09 -7.57
C GLN A 71 50.72 -46.05 -6.12
N ALA A 72 50.19 -45.10 -5.35
CA ALA A 72 49.92 -45.17 -3.91
C ALA A 72 49.04 -43.94 -3.58
N SER A 73 47.72 -44.04 -3.50
CA SER A 73 46.96 -44.37 -2.29
C SER A 73 47.34 -43.53 -1.05
N VAL A 74 46.51 -42.55 -0.68
CA VAL A 74 45.58 -42.60 0.47
C VAL A 74 44.67 -41.34 0.42
N ASP A 75 43.50 -41.41 1.03
CA ASP A 75 42.35 -40.51 0.88
C ASP A 75 42.54 -39.04 1.25
N GLY A 76 41.72 -38.18 0.61
CA GLY A 76 41.67 -36.74 0.90
C GLY A 76 40.73 -35.89 0.05
N ARG A 77 39.70 -36.45 -0.60
CA ARG A 77 38.71 -35.64 -1.35
C ARG A 77 37.86 -34.81 -0.39
N ARG A 78 38.20 -33.53 -0.24
CA ARG A 78 37.30 -32.53 0.34
C ARG A 78 36.44 -31.93 -0.77
N ASP A 79 35.47 -32.72 -1.23
CA ASP A 79 34.43 -32.24 -2.14
C ASP A 79 33.71 -31.06 -1.49
N LYS A 80 33.80 -29.87 -2.11
CA LYS A 80 32.99 -28.72 -1.70
C LYS A 80 31.54 -29.03 -2.06
N PRO A 81 30.59 -29.06 -1.11
CA PRO A 81 29.20 -29.24 -1.45
C PRO A 81 28.74 -28.01 -2.25
N VAL A 82 28.45 -28.22 -3.53
CA VAL A 82 27.64 -27.29 -4.32
C VAL A 82 26.32 -27.19 -3.58
N ARG A 83 26.06 -26.05 -2.92
CA ARG A 83 24.76 -25.80 -2.28
C ARG A 83 23.69 -26.03 -3.34
N PRO A 84 22.70 -26.92 -3.12
CA PRO A 84 21.59 -27.01 -4.04
C PRO A 84 20.93 -25.63 -4.12
N THR A 85 20.63 -25.17 -5.33
CA THR A 85 19.88 -23.93 -5.55
C THR A 85 18.64 -23.95 -4.67
N ALA A 86 18.58 -23.08 -3.67
CA ALA A 86 17.45 -23.05 -2.76
C ALA A 86 16.20 -22.80 -3.59
N LYS A 87 15.25 -23.74 -3.57
CA LYS A 87 13.93 -23.51 -4.16
C LYS A 87 13.37 -22.30 -3.43
N ILE A 88 13.12 -21.21 -4.15
CA ILE A 88 12.52 -20.01 -3.58
C ILE A 88 11.10 -20.40 -3.20
N ASP A 89 10.90 -20.59 -1.91
CA ASP A 89 9.60 -20.92 -1.33
C ASP A 89 8.73 -19.66 -1.39
N LEU A 90 7.79 -19.65 -2.34
CA LEU A 90 6.86 -18.54 -2.56
C LEU A 90 5.81 -18.40 -1.44
N ASP A 91 5.59 -19.46 -0.67
CA ASP A 91 4.61 -19.47 0.43
C ASP A 91 5.23 -18.93 1.73
N ARG A 92 6.56 -18.80 1.79
CA ARG A 92 7.25 -18.17 2.92
C ARG A 92 7.19 -16.64 2.82
N PRO A 93 6.69 -15.93 3.83
CA PRO A 93 6.69 -14.47 3.82
C PRO A 93 8.12 -13.92 3.77
N LEU A 94 8.33 -12.92 2.91
CA LEU A 94 9.61 -12.21 2.78
C LEU A 94 10.07 -11.64 4.14
N PRO A 95 11.37 -11.71 4.48
CA PRO A 95 11.88 -11.26 5.77
C PRO A 95 11.61 -9.76 6.00
N SER A 96 11.26 -9.39 7.23
CA SER A 96 11.18 -7.99 7.66
C SER A 96 12.57 -7.35 7.61
N CYS A 97 12.65 -6.09 7.19
CA CYS A 97 13.93 -5.41 7.06
C CYS A 97 14.38 -4.80 8.42
N PRO A 98 15.55 -5.15 8.97
CA PRO A 98 16.05 -4.55 10.20
C PRO A 98 16.66 -3.15 10.01
N ARG A 99 16.67 -2.64 8.78
CA ARG A 99 17.27 -1.34 8.40
C ARG A 99 16.35 -0.51 7.51
N GLU A 100 15.07 -0.49 7.84
CA GLU A 100 14.06 0.33 7.15
C GLU A 100 14.24 1.83 7.43
N LEU A 101 14.69 2.20 8.64
CA LEU A 101 14.90 3.59 9.03
C LEU A 101 16.25 4.13 8.51
N PRO A 102 16.30 5.39 8.03
CA PRO A 102 17.54 6.03 7.62
C PRO A 102 18.59 6.10 8.74
N THR A 103 19.83 5.75 8.43
CA THR A 103 20.92 5.66 9.41
C THR A 103 22.30 5.85 8.78
N LYS A 104 23.26 6.34 9.56
CA LYS A 104 24.69 6.48 9.21
C LYS A 104 25.58 5.41 9.85
N LYS A 105 25.00 4.44 10.57
CA LYS A 105 25.73 3.48 11.42
C LYS A 105 26.39 2.32 10.67
N TYR A 106 26.13 2.15 9.38
CA TYR A 106 26.49 0.97 8.60
C TYR A 106 27.16 1.34 7.28
N ASP A 107 28.16 0.56 6.86
CA ASP A 107 28.98 0.72 5.65
C ASP A 107 29.00 -0.55 4.76
N ASP A 108 28.29 -1.60 5.17
CA ASP A 108 28.21 -2.95 4.58
C ASP A 108 27.07 -3.11 3.55
N TRP A 109 26.57 -2.01 3.00
CA TRP A 109 25.46 -2.01 2.04
C TRP A 109 25.85 -2.64 0.69
N TYR A 110 24.93 -3.42 0.14
CA TYR A 110 24.96 -3.91 -1.24
C TYR A 110 24.27 -2.90 -2.15
N SER A 111 24.86 -2.58 -3.29
CA SER A 111 24.20 -1.76 -4.31
C SER A 111 23.86 -2.58 -5.56
N LEU A 112 22.77 -2.22 -6.23
CA LEU A 112 22.36 -2.80 -7.50
C LEU A 112 23.32 -2.34 -8.61
N GLN A 113 23.72 -3.24 -9.50
CA GLN A 113 24.66 -2.96 -10.58
C GLN A 113 24.10 -1.86 -11.51
N GLY A 114 24.77 -0.71 -11.56
CA GLY A 114 24.33 0.49 -12.28
C GLY A 114 23.73 1.57 -11.38
N TYR A 115 23.09 1.18 -10.28
CA TYR A 115 22.33 2.07 -9.39
C TYR A 115 23.00 2.13 -8.03
N ARG A 116 23.99 3.02 -7.90
CA ARG A 116 24.71 3.21 -6.63
C ARG A 116 23.80 3.76 -5.53
N SER A 117 22.76 4.51 -5.90
CA SER A 117 21.71 5.08 -5.04
C SER A 117 20.83 4.02 -4.37
N PHE A 118 20.74 2.82 -4.97
CA PHE A 118 19.90 1.73 -4.49
C PHE A 118 20.68 0.87 -3.48
N ASP A 119 20.33 0.94 -2.20
CA ASP A 119 21.04 0.30 -1.08
C ASP A 119 20.22 -0.86 -0.47
N ILE A 120 20.82 -2.04 -0.39
CA ILE A 120 20.28 -3.22 0.30
C ILE A 120 21.15 -3.56 1.52
N CYS A 121 20.51 -3.79 2.67
CA CYS A 121 21.21 -4.28 3.86
C CYS A 121 21.55 -5.78 3.74
N PRO A 122 22.64 -6.27 4.36
CA PRO A 122 23.03 -7.68 4.28
C PRO A 122 21.91 -8.65 4.65
N SER A 123 21.10 -8.35 5.67
CA SER A 123 19.97 -9.22 6.07
C SER A 123 18.92 -9.41 4.97
N CYS A 124 18.67 -8.39 4.14
CA CYS A 124 17.80 -8.52 2.97
C CYS A 124 18.52 -9.16 1.79
N TYR A 125 19.82 -8.89 1.59
CA TYR A 125 20.62 -9.59 0.58
C TYR A 125 20.67 -11.10 0.84
N ASP A 126 21.14 -11.51 2.02
CA ASP A 126 21.31 -12.90 2.43
C ASP A 126 19.98 -13.66 2.52
N GLY A 127 18.90 -12.98 2.94
CA GLY A 127 17.58 -13.57 3.12
C GLY A 127 16.73 -13.70 1.85
N VAL A 128 17.09 -13.02 0.75
CA VAL A 128 16.25 -12.92 -0.46
C VAL A 128 17.02 -13.19 -1.75
N PHE A 129 18.22 -12.61 -1.90
CA PHE A 129 18.96 -12.61 -3.16
C PHE A 129 20.13 -13.60 -3.16
N ALA A 130 20.81 -13.81 -2.03
CA ALA A 130 21.96 -14.70 -1.93
C ALA A 130 21.55 -16.17 -2.21
N GLY A 131 22.24 -16.79 -3.16
CA GLY A 131 21.91 -18.15 -3.62
C GLY A 131 20.84 -18.21 -4.72
N THR A 132 20.29 -17.07 -5.15
CA THR A 132 19.50 -16.98 -6.39
C THR A 132 20.40 -16.63 -7.58
N PRO A 133 19.98 -16.90 -8.84
CA PRO A 133 20.73 -16.45 -10.02
C PRO A 133 20.95 -14.94 -10.07
N PHE A 134 20.06 -14.17 -9.41
CA PHE A 134 20.10 -12.70 -9.40
C PHE A 134 21.16 -12.12 -8.45
N ALA A 135 21.80 -12.94 -7.61
CA ALA A 135 22.84 -12.50 -6.67
C ALA A 135 23.99 -11.71 -7.33
N VAL A 136 24.26 -11.99 -8.62
CA VAL A 136 25.30 -11.33 -9.42
C VAL A 136 25.05 -9.84 -9.71
N HIS A 137 23.79 -9.41 -9.64
CA HIS A 137 23.42 -8.00 -9.86
C HIS A 137 23.70 -7.09 -8.66
N PHE A 138 24.21 -7.63 -7.55
CA PHE A 138 24.45 -6.87 -6.32
C PHE A 138 25.90 -6.95 -5.89
N SER A 139 26.47 -5.81 -5.50
CA SER A 139 27.86 -5.75 -5.03
C SER A 139 28.06 -4.65 -3.99
N GLN A 140 28.94 -4.89 -3.02
CA GLN A 140 29.27 -3.92 -1.97
C GLN A 140 30.29 -2.90 -2.49
N THR A 141 29.84 -2.01 -3.39
CA THR A 141 30.70 -1.04 -4.08
C THR A 141 31.18 0.14 -3.23
N ARG A 142 30.68 0.26 -2.00
CA ARG A 142 30.76 1.48 -1.18
C ARG A 142 31.51 1.32 0.16
N ARG A 143 32.13 0.17 0.40
CA ARG A 143 32.96 -0.06 1.61
C ARG A 143 34.08 0.99 1.67
N GLY A 144 34.19 1.71 2.79
CA GLY A 144 35.17 2.78 2.98
C GLY A 144 34.76 4.17 2.48
N GLU A 145 33.56 4.35 1.91
CA GLU A 145 33.00 5.69 1.69
C GLU A 145 32.62 6.36 3.02
N ARG A 146 32.54 7.70 3.05
CA ARG A 146 32.02 8.42 4.23
C ARG A 146 30.56 8.00 4.50
N PRO A 147 30.19 7.64 5.75
CA PRO A 147 28.83 7.23 6.07
C PRO A 147 27.80 8.35 5.83
N THR A 148 27.03 8.19 4.74
CA THR A 148 25.82 8.97 4.46
C THR A 148 24.60 8.30 5.11
N GLU A 149 23.51 9.05 5.23
CA GLU A 149 22.27 8.55 5.80
C GLU A 149 21.53 7.70 4.77
N ARG A 150 21.25 6.43 5.11
CA ARG A 150 20.75 5.40 4.19
C ARG A 150 19.72 4.51 4.86
N SER A 151 18.74 4.06 4.08
CA SER A 151 17.75 3.04 4.43
C SER A 151 17.80 1.93 3.39
N CYS A 152 17.42 0.70 3.76
CA CYS A 152 17.36 -0.41 2.81
C CYS A 152 16.16 -0.24 1.86
N ASP A 153 16.37 -0.14 0.55
CA ASP A 153 15.30 -0.03 -0.45
C ASP A 153 14.39 -1.25 -0.48
N PHE A 154 14.86 -2.42 -0.02
CA PHE A 154 14.03 -3.62 0.15
C PHE A 154 13.07 -3.55 1.36
N SER A 155 13.03 -2.43 2.11
CA SER A 155 11.92 -2.08 3.00
C SER A 155 10.69 -1.59 2.21
N SER A 156 10.90 -1.00 1.03
CA SER A 156 9.84 -0.44 0.19
C SER A 156 8.87 -1.54 -0.29
N PRO A 157 7.55 -1.42 -0.03
CA PRO A 157 6.56 -2.34 -0.56
C PRO A 157 6.60 -2.48 -2.09
N TRP A 158 6.93 -1.40 -2.81
CA TRP A 158 7.07 -1.41 -4.26
C TRP A 158 8.19 -2.34 -4.74
N ILE A 159 9.37 -2.26 -4.11
CA ILE A 159 10.53 -3.12 -4.45
C ILE A 159 10.26 -4.59 -4.07
N ARG A 160 9.61 -4.82 -2.93
CA ARG A 160 9.21 -6.17 -2.48
C ARG A 160 8.20 -6.80 -3.45
N LEU A 161 7.23 -6.02 -3.94
CA LEU A 161 6.28 -6.49 -4.96
C LEU A 161 6.98 -6.77 -6.29
N ALA A 162 7.89 -5.90 -6.75
CA ALA A 162 8.66 -6.12 -7.98
C ALA A 162 9.43 -7.45 -7.94
N TRP A 163 10.02 -7.79 -6.78
CA TRP A 163 10.65 -9.09 -6.55
C TRP A 163 9.64 -10.25 -6.58
N LEU A 164 8.52 -10.14 -5.86
CA LEU A 164 7.47 -11.19 -5.87
C LEU A 164 6.94 -11.46 -7.28
N LEU A 165 6.69 -10.42 -8.08
CA LEU A 165 6.30 -10.56 -9.48
C LEU A 165 7.40 -11.21 -10.32
N THR A 166 8.66 -10.82 -10.13
CA THR A 166 9.82 -11.42 -10.82
C THR A 166 9.91 -12.92 -10.58
N ILE A 167 9.75 -13.39 -9.34
CA ILE A 167 9.79 -14.84 -9.04
C ILE A 167 8.50 -15.55 -9.48
N LYS A 168 7.31 -14.98 -9.20
CA LYS A 168 6.01 -15.59 -9.56
C LYS A 168 5.87 -15.77 -11.08
N GLN A 169 6.29 -14.77 -11.86
CA GLN A 169 6.29 -14.79 -13.33
C GLN A 169 7.55 -15.47 -13.92
N ARG A 170 8.48 -15.97 -13.08
CA ARG A 170 9.74 -16.60 -13.47
C ARG A 170 10.57 -15.78 -14.48
N ARG A 171 10.62 -14.46 -14.31
CA ARG A 171 11.38 -13.56 -15.20
C ARG A 171 12.88 -13.91 -15.17
N PRO A 172 13.60 -13.83 -16.30
CA PRO A 172 15.03 -14.15 -16.36
C PRO A 172 15.93 -13.02 -15.82
N SER A 173 15.37 -11.85 -15.50
CA SER A 173 16.10 -10.64 -15.12
C SER A 173 15.38 -9.86 -14.01
N LEU A 174 16.12 -8.96 -13.33
CA LEU A 174 15.57 -8.02 -12.35
C LEU A 174 14.94 -6.76 -12.98
N GLU A 175 14.46 -6.84 -14.22
CA GLU A 175 13.96 -5.70 -15.02
C GLU A 175 12.96 -4.81 -14.25
N LEU A 176 12.03 -5.42 -13.50
CA LEU A 176 11.07 -4.66 -12.69
C LEU A 176 11.77 -3.84 -11.59
N ILE A 177 12.74 -4.42 -10.88
CA ILE A 177 13.49 -3.70 -9.82
C ILE A 177 14.32 -2.56 -10.43
N TYR A 178 14.95 -2.80 -11.57
CA TYR A 178 15.67 -1.78 -12.33
C TYR A 178 14.76 -0.60 -12.71
N ALA A 179 13.60 -0.89 -13.30
CA ALA A 179 12.65 0.15 -13.70
C ALA A 179 12.04 0.91 -12.51
N LEU A 180 11.94 0.31 -11.31
CA LEU A 180 11.55 1.03 -10.10
C LEU A 180 12.69 1.90 -9.54
N ALA A 181 13.94 1.45 -9.66
CA ALA A 181 15.11 2.26 -9.29
C ALA A 181 15.26 3.50 -10.20
N ASP A 182 15.02 3.36 -11.51
CA ASP A 182 14.93 4.50 -12.45
C ASP A 182 13.87 5.53 -12.01
N ILE A 183 12.68 5.06 -11.61
CA ILE A 183 11.61 5.95 -11.13
C ILE A 183 12.04 6.64 -9.84
N ALA A 184 12.68 5.94 -8.91
CA ALA A 184 13.14 6.52 -7.64
C ALA A 184 14.27 7.56 -7.82
N GLU A 185 15.08 7.46 -8.87
CA GLU A 185 16.15 8.43 -9.19
C GLU A 185 15.64 9.63 -10.00
N ILE A 186 14.61 9.45 -10.86
CA ILE A 186 14.09 10.49 -11.76
C ILE A 186 12.91 11.26 -11.16
N ASP A 187 11.94 10.59 -10.53
CA ASP A 187 10.74 11.23 -9.98
C ASP A 187 10.99 11.77 -8.57
N ARG A 188 10.21 12.80 -8.21
CA ARG A 188 10.10 13.19 -6.80
C ARG A 188 9.40 12.06 -6.03
N PRO A 189 9.86 11.69 -4.83
CA PRO A 189 9.22 10.66 -4.02
C PRO A 189 7.78 11.05 -3.69
N CYS A 190 6.95 10.03 -3.41
CA CYS A 190 5.58 10.24 -2.94
C CYS A 190 5.56 11.20 -1.74
N PRO A 191 4.67 12.21 -1.70
CA PRO A 191 4.59 13.15 -0.57
C PRO A 191 4.05 12.52 0.72
N ASP A 192 3.65 11.25 0.66
CA ASP A 192 3.11 10.47 1.76
C ASP A 192 1.90 11.16 2.43
N ASP A 193 1.83 11.23 3.76
CA ASP A 193 0.74 11.85 4.53
C ASP A 193 0.64 13.39 4.35
N ARG A 194 1.39 14.00 3.42
CA ARG A 194 1.37 15.45 3.17
C ARG A 194 0.38 15.83 2.06
N GLU A 195 -0.52 16.74 2.40
CA GLU A 195 -1.38 17.42 1.43
C GLU A 195 -0.60 18.48 0.64
N LEU A 196 -0.54 18.34 -0.68
CA LEU A 196 0.14 19.28 -1.59
C LEU A 196 -0.77 19.68 -2.76
N GLY A 197 -0.63 20.91 -3.23
CA GLY A 197 -1.34 21.39 -4.41
C GLY A 197 -0.70 20.97 -5.73
N SER A 198 -1.41 21.25 -6.82
CA SER A 198 -0.93 21.06 -8.20
C SER A 198 0.26 21.96 -8.58
N ASP A 199 0.63 22.91 -7.71
CA ASP A 199 1.85 23.74 -7.81
C ASP A 199 3.15 22.94 -7.59
N ARG A 200 3.08 21.83 -6.84
CA ARG A 200 4.25 21.05 -6.39
C ARG A 200 4.31 19.63 -6.93
N VAL A 201 3.14 19.04 -7.22
CA VAL A 201 2.98 17.65 -7.65
C VAL A 201 1.99 17.61 -8.81
N THR A 202 2.31 16.87 -9.88
CA THR A 202 1.30 16.55 -10.88
C THR A 202 0.45 15.40 -10.36
N TRP A 203 -0.84 15.68 -10.14
CA TRP A 203 -1.81 14.72 -9.63
C TRP A 203 -2.58 14.02 -10.76
N TYR A 204 -2.88 12.76 -10.52
CA TYR A 204 -3.64 11.89 -11.41
C TYR A 204 -4.81 11.28 -10.64
N GLY A 205 -5.97 11.20 -11.28
CA GLY A 205 -7.14 10.51 -10.75
C GLY A 205 -7.44 9.26 -11.56
N ILE A 206 -8.54 8.60 -11.22
CA ILE A 206 -9.12 7.54 -12.06
C ILE A 206 -10.50 7.98 -12.53
N ALA A 207 -10.70 8.01 -13.85
CA ALA A 207 -11.97 8.41 -14.45
C ALA A 207 -12.92 7.21 -14.57
N ASP A 208 -14.17 7.38 -14.14
CA ASP A 208 -15.19 6.38 -14.41
C ASP A 208 -15.45 6.28 -15.92
N GLN A 209 -15.49 5.05 -16.42
CA GLN A 209 -15.73 4.74 -17.82
C GLN A 209 -17.16 5.08 -18.26
N ARG A 210 -18.08 5.36 -17.32
CA ARG A 210 -19.48 5.72 -17.58
C ARG A 210 -19.70 7.20 -17.91
N ASP A 211 -19.07 8.10 -17.18
CA ASP A 211 -19.28 9.55 -17.25
C ASP A 211 -18.00 10.36 -17.54
N GLY A 212 -16.82 9.73 -17.49
CA GLY A 212 -15.51 10.37 -17.64
C GLY A 212 -15.05 11.16 -16.42
N ILE A 213 -15.82 11.17 -15.32
CA ILE A 213 -15.55 11.97 -14.13
C ILE A 213 -14.55 11.24 -13.23
N HIS A 214 -13.55 11.96 -12.73
CA HIS A 214 -12.60 11.44 -11.76
C HIS A 214 -13.28 11.09 -10.44
N VAL A 215 -12.89 9.96 -9.83
CA VAL A 215 -13.33 9.60 -8.47
C VAL A 215 -12.87 10.70 -7.50
N ALA A 216 -13.84 11.38 -6.88
CA ALA A 216 -13.58 12.43 -5.89
C ALA A 216 -12.67 11.93 -4.76
N ASN A 217 -11.86 12.82 -4.19
CA ASN A 217 -10.90 12.52 -3.11
C ASN A 217 -9.91 11.37 -3.39
N PHE A 218 -9.79 10.91 -4.64
CA PHE A 218 -8.82 9.90 -5.06
C PHE A 218 -7.78 10.53 -5.98
N ALA A 219 -6.54 10.64 -5.49
CA ALA A 219 -5.45 11.30 -6.18
C ALA A 219 -4.14 10.51 -6.01
N VAL A 220 -3.38 10.38 -7.10
CA VAL A 220 -2.13 9.63 -7.18
C VAL A 220 -1.02 10.55 -7.67
N CYS A 221 0.14 10.50 -7.02
CA CYS A 221 1.30 11.29 -7.44
C CYS A 221 1.98 10.68 -8.69
N SER A 222 2.86 11.44 -9.38
CA SER A 222 3.55 10.93 -10.58
C SER A 222 4.38 9.67 -10.31
N CYS A 223 5.04 9.61 -9.15
CA CYS A 223 5.87 8.48 -8.72
C CYS A 223 5.04 7.20 -8.57
N ASP A 224 4.05 7.16 -7.68
CA ASP A 224 3.23 5.95 -7.46
C ASP A 224 2.46 5.53 -8.72
N ARG A 225 2.03 6.49 -9.57
CA ARG A 225 1.43 6.17 -10.88
C ARG A 225 2.43 5.43 -11.77
N ARG A 226 3.68 5.90 -11.87
CA ARG A 226 4.72 5.23 -12.66
C ARG A 226 5.09 3.87 -12.06
N MET A 227 5.16 3.74 -10.73
CA MET A 227 5.37 2.44 -10.07
C MET A 227 4.27 1.44 -10.49
N ILE A 228 3.00 1.85 -10.45
CA ILE A 228 1.85 1.05 -10.91
C ILE A 228 1.95 0.69 -12.39
N GLU A 229 2.18 1.65 -13.29
CA GLU A 229 2.24 1.41 -14.75
C GLU A 229 3.46 0.61 -15.21
N THR A 230 4.49 0.52 -14.37
CA THR A 230 5.66 -0.34 -14.56
C THR A 230 5.42 -1.77 -14.06
N LEU A 231 4.80 -1.94 -12.90
CA LEU A 231 4.52 -3.26 -12.33
C LEU A 231 3.32 -3.96 -12.99
N PHE A 232 2.33 -3.18 -13.43
CA PHE A 232 1.06 -3.65 -14.00
C PHE A 232 0.84 -3.02 -15.39
N PRO A 233 1.39 -3.60 -16.46
CA PRO A 233 1.30 -3.03 -17.80
C PRO A 233 -0.15 -2.80 -18.28
N SER A 234 -1.10 -3.61 -17.82
CA SER A 234 -2.53 -3.51 -18.18
C SER A 234 -3.21 -2.25 -17.60
N MET A 235 -2.59 -1.59 -16.61
CA MET A 235 -3.09 -0.37 -15.96
C MET A 235 -2.70 0.92 -16.68
N ARG A 236 -1.86 0.85 -17.71
CA ARG A 236 -1.35 2.03 -18.44
C ARG A 236 -2.48 2.86 -19.02
N GLY A 237 -2.47 4.16 -18.71
CA GLY A 237 -3.46 5.12 -19.23
C GLY A 237 -4.81 5.14 -18.51
N TYR A 238 -5.06 4.26 -17.52
CA TYR A 238 -6.27 4.35 -16.68
C TYR A 238 -6.18 5.50 -15.64
N PHE A 239 -4.96 5.86 -15.23
CA PHE A 239 -4.71 7.03 -14.36
C PHE A 239 -4.47 8.28 -15.22
N THR A 240 -5.49 9.13 -15.34
CA THR A 240 -5.44 10.35 -16.15
C THR A 240 -5.20 11.57 -15.27
N LYS A 241 -4.53 12.59 -15.80
CA LYS A 241 -4.16 13.81 -15.06
C LYS A 241 -5.41 14.52 -14.54
N LEU A 242 -5.41 14.92 -13.26
CA LEU A 242 -6.51 15.72 -12.70
C LEU A 242 -6.56 17.11 -13.36
N PRO A 243 -7.75 17.68 -13.60
CA PRO A 243 -7.89 19.06 -14.05
C PRO A 243 -7.23 20.01 -13.07
N SER A 244 -6.39 20.94 -13.56
CA SER A 244 -5.81 21.98 -12.72
C SER A 244 -6.74 23.19 -12.69
N THR A 245 -7.64 23.23 -11.71
CA THR A 245 -8.63 24.28 -11.45
C THR A 245 -7.98 25.57 -10.94
N TYR A 246 -7.28 26.29 -11.84
CA TYR A 246 -6.76 27.64 -11.58
C TYR A 246 -7.87 28.72 -11.42
N ALA A 247 -9.13 28.37 -11.71
CA ALA A 247 -10.26 29.31 -11.72
C ALA A 247 -10.83 29.65 -10.33
N SER A 248 -10.50 28.87 -9.31
CA SER A 248 -10.89 29.11 -7.91
C SER A 248 -9.68 29.57 -7.08
N SER A 249 -9.87 30.59 -6.24
CA SER A 249 -8.83 31.19 -5.37
C SER A 249 -8.27 30.23 -4.28
N ILE A 250 -8.65 28.96 -4.34
CA ILE A 250 -8.22 27.89 -3.44
C ILE A 250 -7.57 26.83 -4.32
N LEU A 251 -6.25 26.71 -4.24
CA LEU A 251 -5.52 25.58 -4.81
C LEU A 251 -6.01 24.30 -4.13
N GLU A 252 -6.66 23.41 -4.90
CA GLU A 252 -7.00 22.07 -4.42
C GLU A 252 -5.72 21.33 -3.99
N LYS A 253 -5.73 20.85 -2.75
CA LYS A 253 -4.64 20.05 -2.18
C LYS A 253 -5.08 18.60 -2.11
N TYR A 254 -4.19 17.71 -2.50
CA TYR A 254 -4.45 16.28 -2.44
C TYR A 254 -3.38 15.57 -1.61
N MET A 255 -3.75 14.41 -1.07
CA MET A 255 -2.87 13.45 -0.42
C MET A 255 -2.86 12.19 -1.27
N CYS A 256 -1.71 11.52 -1.42
CA CYS A 256 -1.65 10.37 -2.30
C CYS A 256 -2.46 9.18 -1.73
N SER A 257 -3.40 8.67 -2.53
CA SER A 257 -4.25 7.52 -2.20
C SER A 257 -3.51 6.18 -2.31
N LEU A 258 -2.36 6.14 -2.99
CA LEU A 258 -1.49 4.97 -3.13
C LEU A 258 -0.19 5.06 -2.29
N ARG A 259 -0.13 5.97 -1.32
CA ARG A 259 1.03 6.06 -0.41
C ARG A 259 1.15 4.82 0.49
N THR A 260 2.38 4.38 0.72
CA THR A 260 2.68 3.13 1.44
C THR A 260 2.36 3.18 2.95
N SER A 261 2.23 4.37 3.54
CA SER A 261 1.78 4.54 4.94
C SER A 261 0.29 4.24 5.17
N SER A 262 -0.51 4.28 4.10
CA SER A 262 -1.97 4.15 4.14
C SER A 262 -2.39 2.70 4.43
N ARG A 263 -3.45 2.55 5.23
CA ARG A 263 -4.08 1.23 5.47
C ARG A 263 -4.87 0.72 4.26
N ARG A 264 -5.18 1.59 3.30
CA ARG A 264 -5.84 1.24 2.04
C ARG A 264 -4.86 0.68 1.02
N PHE A 265 -3.58 1.06 1.10
CA PHE A 265 -2.56 0.71 0.12
C PHE A 265 -2.47 -0.80 -0.16
N PRO A 266 -2.41 -1.72 0.83
CA PRO A 266 -2.39 -3.15 0.54
C PRO A 266 -3.66 -3.61 -0.21
N LYS A 267 -4.85 -3.21 0.26
CA LYS A 267 -6.13 -3.59 -0.38
C LYS A 267 -6.26 -3.09 -1.82
N TYR A 268 -5.80 -1.86 -2.08
CA TYR A 268 -5.72 -1.30 -3.42
C TYR A 268 -4.71 -2.09 -4.27
N LEU A 269 -3.53 -2.37 -3.74
CA LEU A 269 -2.47 -3.08 -4.46
C LEU A 269 -2.87 -4.52 -4.79
N ASP A 270 -3.45 -5.25 -3.84
CA ASP A 270 -3.92 -6.63 -4.02
C ASP A 270 -4.95 -6.73 -5.15
N LEU A 271 -5.94 -5.80 -5.19
CA LEU A 271 -6.92 -5.75 -6.28
C LEU A 271 -6.28 -5.35 -7.62
N LEU A 272 -5.26 -4.49 -7.63
CA LEU A 272 -4.54 -4.13 -8.86
C LEU A 272 -3.70 -5.29 -9.40
N VAL A 273 -3.06 -6.08 -8.52
CA VAL A 273 -2.37 -7.33 -8.88
C VAL A 273 -3.37 -8.34 -9.48
N GLU A 274 -4.55 -8.48 -8.86
CA GLU A 274 -5.61 -9.38 -9.34
C GLU A 274 -6.10 -8.95 -10.73
N LEU A 275 -6.43 -7.67 -10.93
CA LEU A 275 -6.94 -7.15 -12.21
C LEU A 275 -5.91 -7.20 -13.35
N ASP A 276 -4.62 -7.00 -13.09
CA ASP A 276 -3.55 -7.14 -14.09
C ASP A 276 -3.32 -8.61 -14.47
N ALA A 277 -3.39 -9.54 -13.50
CA ALA A 277 -3.33 -10.97 -13.77
C ALA A 277 -4.54 -11.45 -14.59
N GLU A 278 -5.76 -11.06 -14.21
CA GLU A 278 -6.99 -11.35 -14.98
C GLU A 278 -6.92 -10.82 -16.43
N ALA A 279 -6.35 -9.62 -16.63
CA ALA A 279 -6.21 -9.03 -17.96
C ALA A 279 -5.19 -9.79 -18.83
N GLN A 280 -4.04 -10.17 -18.25
CA GLN A 280 -2.98 -10.92 -18.95
C GLN A 280 -3.38 -12.36 -19.26
N ASP A 281 -3.99 -13.09 -18.31
CA ASP A 281 -4.37 -14.49 -18.49
C ASP A 281 -5.50 -14.67 -19.52
N LEU A 282 -6.36 -13.67 -19.69
CA LEU A 282 -7.50 -13.71 -20.60
C LEU A 282 -7.28 -12.99 -21.94
N ASP A 283 -6.13 -12.32 -22.12
CA ASP A 283 -5.85 -11.37 -23.21
C ASP A 283 -6.99 -10.36 -23.43
N LYS A 284 -7.46 -9.76 -22.32
CA LYS A 284 -8.64 -8.88 -22.28
C LYS A 284 -8.32 -7.51 -21.72
N ARG A 285 -9.10 -6.52 -22.17
CA ARG A 285 -9.10 -5.19 -21.59
C ARG A 285 -9.45 -5.24 -20.09
N LEU A 286 -8.61 -4.62 -19.28
CA LEU A 286 -8.72 -4.60 -17.82
C LEU A 286 -10.06 -4.00 -17.34
N ASN A 287 -10.78 -4.77 -16.51
CA ASN A 287 -12.07 -4.37 -15.94
C ASN A 287 -11.90 -3.50 -14.69
N ILE A 288 -11.54 -2.24 -14.91
CA ILE A 288 -11.19 -1.29 -13.86
C ILE A 288 -12.32 -0.95 -12.89
N ASN A 289 -13.57 -1.30 -13.22
CA ASN A 289 -14.77 -0.94 -12.44
C ASN A 289 -14.71 -1.45 -10.99
N ARG A 290 -14.10 -2.62 -10.74
CA ARG A 290 -13.89 -3.16 -9.38
C ARG A 290 -13.05 -2.20 -8.53
N PHE A 291 -11.98 -1.65 -9.11
CA PHE A 291 -11.10 -0.70 -8.43
C PHE A 291 -11.74 0.69 -8.28
N ILE A 292 -12.47 1.17 -9.29
CA ILE A 292 -13.24 2.44 -9.19
C ILE A 292 -14.26 2.36 -8.06
N GLN A 293 -14.99 1.24 -7.93
CA GLN A 293 -15.93 1.05 -6.82
C GLN A 293 -15.20 1.09 -5.48
N MET A 294 -14.11 0.33 -5.33
CA MET A 294 -13.32 0.34 -4.09
C MET A 294 -12.74 1.73 -3.77
N ALA A 295 -12.32 2.51 -4.77
CA ALA A 295 -11.86 3.88 -4.57
C ALA A 295 -13.01 4.81 -4.10
N ARG A 296 -14.20 4.71 -4.72
CA ARG A 296 -15.41 5.46 -4.35
C ARG A 296 -15.88 5.15 -2.93
N ASP A 297 -15.94 3.88 -2.57
CA ASP A 297 -16.36 3.42 -1.25
C ASP A 297 -15.44 3.94 -0.13
N ASN A 298 -14.21 4.33 -0.47
CA ASN A 298 -13.22 4.89 0.45
C ASN A 298 -13.07 6.43 0.33
N ALA A 299 -13.53 7.05 -0.75
CA ALA A 299 -13.32 8.47 -1.08
C ALA A 299 -13.76 9.44 0.02
N PHE A 300 -14.87 9.15 0.70
CA PHE A 300 -15.44 10.00 1.74
C PHE A 300 -15.24 9.46 3.16
N LYS A 301 -14.73 8.23 3.31
CA LYS A 301 -14.51 7.61 4.62
C LYS A 301 -13.26 8.17 5.26
N GLY A 302 -13.34 8.47 6.55
CA GLY A 302 -12.19 8.98 7.30
C GLY A 302 -11.16 7.88 7.58
N GLU A 303 -9.96 7.96 6.99
CA GLU A 303 -8.95 6.91 7.16
C GLU A 303 -8.58 6.66 8.63
N CYS A 304 -8.41 5.38 8.98
CA CYS A 304 -8.02 4.91 10.30
C CYS A 304 -6.65 5.45 10.69
N LYS A 305 -6.63 6.53 11.49
CA LYS A 305 -5.42 7.15 12.06
C LYS A 305 -4.78 6.36 13.22
N LYS A 306 -5.01 5.05 13.27
CA LYS A 306 -4.39 4.10 14.21
C LYS A 306 -4.56 4.55 15.68
N ASP A 307 -3.46 4.64 16.41
CA ASP A 307 -3.29 5.03 17.81
C ASP A 307 -3.34 6.55 18.03
N LYS A 308 -3.34 7.37 16.97
CA LYS A 308 -3.44 8.81 17.11
C LYS A 308 -4.79 9.19 17.71
N SER A 309 -4.74 9.66 18.95
CA SER A 309 -5.91 10.09 19.71
C SER A 309 -6.43 11.45 19.20
N TYR A 310 -7.74 11.63 19.21
CA TYR A 310 -8.43 12.86 18.81
C TYR A 310 -9.51 13.22 19.83
N VAL A 311 -9.54 14.49 20.23
CA VAL A 311 -10.56 15.06 21.12
C VAL A 311 -11.77 15.54 20.30
N ARG A 312 -12.99 15.31 20.78
CA ARG A 312 -14.27 15.71 20.13
C ARG A 312 -14.43 15.19 18.69
N LYS A 313 -13.78 14.07 18.36
CA LYS A 313 -14.02 13.34 17.13
C LYS A 313 -15.23 12.41 17.31
N ALA A 314 -16.01 12.21 16.26
CA ALA A 314 -17.10 11.23 16.26
C ALA A 314 -16.56 9.81 16.01
N TRP A 315 -17.06 8.84 16.77
CA TRP A 315 -16.64 7.44 16.77
C TRP A 315 -17.85 6.49 16.78
N HIS A 316 -17.65 5.28 16.29
CA HIS A 316 -18.50 4.15 16.69
C HIS A 316 -18.02 3.63 18.05
N PHE A 317 -18.95 3.30 18.94
CA PHE A 317 -18.70 2.68 20.24
C PHE A 317 -19.96 1.94 20.72
N ILE A 318 -19.80 1.11 21.75
CA ILE A 318 -20.93 0.49 22.45
C ILE A 318 -21.34 1.43 23.60
N PRO A 319 -22.59 1.89 23.73
CA PRO A 319 -22.97 2.83 24.78
C PRO A 319 -22.68 2.35 26.23
N ALA A 320 -22.69 1.04 26.48
CA ALA A 320 -22.31 0.42 27.76
C ALA A 320 -20.79 0.18 27.96
N LEU A 321 -19.99 0.56 26.95
CA LEU A 321 -18.52 0.45 26.88
C LEU A 321 -17.94 1.56 25.97
N PRO A 322 -18.06 2.84 26.36
CA PRO A 322 -17.55 3.97 25.58
C PRO A 322 -16.02 3.96 25.39
N GLU A 323 -15.29 3.19 26.21
CA GLU A 323 -13.84 2.97 26.07
C GLU A 323 -13.46 2.19 24.79
N LEU A 324 -14.41 1.49 24.15
CA LEU A 324 -14.18 0.76 22.89
C LEU A 324 -14.55 1.62 21.68
N THR A 325 -13.71 2.59 21.36
CA THR A 325 -13.87 3.50 20.22
C THR A 325 -13.36 2.90 18.91
N VAL A 326 -14.13 3.05 17.83
CA VAL A 326 -13.84 2.46 16.51
C VAL A 326 -14.13 3.49 15.42
N CYS A 327 -13.18 3.71 14.51
CA CYS A 327 -13.41 4.56 13.34
C CYS A 327 -14.24 3.85 12.28
N GLU A 328 -14.94 4.62 11.45
CA GLU A 328 -15.74 4.18 10.30
C GLU A 328 -15.10 3.03 9.49
N GLU A 329 -13.84 3.16 9.03
CA GLU A 329 -13.16 2.07 8.29
C GLU A 329 -13.07 0.73 9.05
N CYS A 330 -12.78 0.77 10.35
CA CYS A 330 -12.68 -0.44 11.16
C CYS A 330 -14.06 -0.98 11.56
N TYR A 331 -15.08 -0.13 11.59
CA TYR A 331 -16.46 -0.56 11.74
C TYR A 331 -16.91 -1.32 10.48
N ASP A 332 -16.71 -0.75 9.30
CA ASP A 332 -17.05 -1.36 8.01
C ASP A 332 -16.27 -2.66 7.72
N GLU A 333 -15.01 -2.73 8.14
CA GLU A 333 -14.16 -3.91 7.92
C GLU A 333 -14.47 -5.07 8.87
N LEU A 334 -14.91 -4.80 10.11
CA LEU A 334 -14.95 -5.81 11.18
C LEU A 334 -16.31 -5.96 11.86
N ILE A 335 -17.00 -4.85 12.13
CA ILE A 335 -18.26 -4.86 12.89
C ILE A 335 -19.44 -5.06 11.95
N TRP A 336 -19.49 -4.33 10.84
CA TRP A 336 -20.57 -4.44 9.86
C TRP A 336 -20.71 -5.86 9.27
N PRO A 337 -19.63 -6.55 8.84
CA PRO A 337 -19.73 -7.94 8.38
C PRO A 337 -20.15 -8.89 9.50
N ALA A 338 -19.73 -8.65 10.75
CA ALA A 338 -20.14 -9.44 11.91
C ALA A 338 -21.64 -9.26 12.26
N ILE A 339 -22.20 -8.05 12.06
CA ILE A 339 -23.65 -7.81 12.17
C ILE A 339 -24.43 -8.59 11.11
N GLN A 340 -23.92 -8.63 9.87
CA GLN A 340 -24.56 -9.28 8.72
C GLN A 340 -24.38 -10.80 8.68
N SER A 341 -23.38 -11.34 9.38
CA SER A 341 -23.04 -12.77 9.37
C SER A 341 -24.17 -13.64 9.94
N LYS A 342 -24.84 -14.41 9.07
CA LYS A 342 -25.88 -15.38 9.46
C LYS A 342 -25.36 -16.50 10.37
N ASN A 343 -24.04 -16.74 10.36
CA ASN A 343 -23.37 -17.76 11.16
C ASN A 343 -22.98 -17.26 12.57
N THR A 344 -23.22 -15.98 12.87
CA THR A 344 -22.88 -15.35 14.14
C THR A 344 -24.16 -15.07 14.92
N SER A 345 -24.44 -15.89 15.94
CA SER A 345 -25.56 -15.69 16.87
C SER A 345 -25.31 -14.56 17.89
N SER A 346 -24.10 -14.00 17.90
CA SER A 346 -23.67 -12.97 18.85
C SER A 346 -24.46 -11.67 18.74
N SER A 347 -24.89 -11.16 19.89
CA SER A 347 -25.49 -9.83 20.01
C SER A 347 -24.44 -8.71 20.01
N ILE A 348 -23.19 -9.00 20.38
CA ILE A 348 -22.12 -8.01 20.64
C ILE A 348 -21.89 -7.02 19.48
N PRO A 349 -21.79 -7.44 18.19
CA PRO A 349 -21.60 -6.50 17.08
C PRO A 349 -22.78 -5.52 16.94
N ARG A 350 -23.98 -5.90 17.37
CA ARG A 350 -25.21 -5.10 17.29
C ARG A 350 -25.37 -4.10 18.44
N LEU A 351 -24.49 -4.16 19.45
CA LEU A 351 -24.46 -3.21 20.57
C LEU A 351 -23.78 -1.87 20.19
N PHE A 352 -23.08 -1.81 19.06
CA PHE A 352 -22.49 -0.56 18.57
C PHE A 352 -23.56 0.41 18.06
N ASN A 353 -23.31 1.71 18.24
CA ASN A 353 -24.11 2.74 17.58
C ASN A 353 -23.95 2.68 16.05
N LYS A 354 -25.07 2.78 15.33
CA LYS A 354 -25.11 2.66 13.85
C LYS A 354 -24.49 3.84 13.11
N ALA A 355 -24.37 4.99 13.77
CA ALA A 355 -23.78 6.21 13.25
C ALA A 355 -22.72 6.71 14.23
N ILE A 356 -21.67 7.34 13.71
CA ILE A 356 -20.61 7.95 14.52
C ILE A 356 -21.18 9.05 15.43
N GLN A 357 -20.76 9.07 16.69
CA GLN A 357 -21.21 10.02 17.72
C GLN A 357 -20.02 10.47 18.58
N LEU A 358 -20.16 11.60 19.28
CA LEU A 358 -19.18 12.00 20.29
C LEU A 358 -19.19 11.01 21.47
N VAL A 359 -18.02 10.71 22.00
CA VAL A 359 -17.86 9.72 23.08
C VAL A 359 -18.22 10.39 24.42
N PRO A 360 -19.16 9.81 25.20
CA PRO A 360 -19.51 10.33 26.52
C PRO A 360 -18.31 10.30 27.46
N ASN A 361 -18.14 11.37 28.25
CA ASN A 361 -17.07 11.51 29.25
C ASN A 361 -15.64 11.30 28.69
N GLU A 362 -15.41 11.68 27.42
CA GLU A 362 -14.08 11.66 26.82
C GLU A 362 -13.09 12.56 27.60
N ASP A 363 -11.90 12.05 27.88
CA ASP A 363 -10.80 12.79 28.50
C ASP A 363 -10.40 13.95 27.56
N PRO A 364 -10.57 15.23 27.96
CA PRO A 364 -10.36 16.37 27.06
C PRO A 364 -8.88 16.66 26.76
N ASP A 365 -7.95 16.11 27.55
CA ASP A 365 -6.50 16.26 27.35
C ASP A 365 -5.91 15.19 26.42
N ILE A 366 -6.61 14.07 26.25
CA ILE A 366 -6.10 12.86 25.55
C ILE A 366 -6.97 12.50 24.34
N GLY A 367 -8.30 12.59 24.47
CA GLY A 367 -9.25 12.15 23.46
C GLY A 367 -9.30 10.63 23.32
N SER A 368 -9.66 10.15 22.12
CA SER A 368 -9.80 8.73 21.81
C SER A 368 -9.14 8.32 20.50
N SER A 369 -8.69 7.07 20.40
CA SER A 369 -8.10 6.46 19.19
C SER A 369 -8.93 5.26 18.71
N CYS A 370 -8.56 4.60 17.60
CA CYS A 370 -9.32 3.45 17.10
C CYS A 370 -8.88 2.15 17.77
N CYS A 371 -9.60 1.64 18.78
CA CYS A 371 -9.23 0.39 19.44
C CYS A 371 -9.04 -0.79 18.47
N LEU A 372 -9.88 -0.91 17.43
CA LEU A 372 -9.79 -1.98 16.43
C LEU A 372 -8.75 -1.75 15.32
N TYR A 373 -7.88 -0.73 15.42
CA TYR A 373 -6.69 -0.70 14.55
C TYR A 373 -5.73 -1.85 14.89
N SER A 374 -5.62 -2.21 16.19
CA SER A 374 -4.64 -3.16 16.72
C SER A 374 -5.01 -4.61 16.40
N PRO A 375 -4.10 -5.43 15.84
CA PRO A 375 -4.27 -6.88 15.69
C PRO A 375 -4.69 -7.60 16.98
N ARG A 376 -4.07 -7.28 18.12
CA ARG A 376 -4.44 -7.79 19.45
C ARG A 376 -5.89 -7.47 19.81
N MET A 377 -6.34 -6.23 19.63
CA MET A 377 -7.74 -5.86 19.92
C MET A 377 -8.74 -6.47 18.94
N ARG A 378 -8.36 -6.65 17.67
CA ARG A 378 -9.14 -7.42 16.69
C ARG A 378 -9.34 -8.87 17.15
N LYS A 379 -8.29 -9.52 17.67
CA LYS A 379 -8.37 -10.87 18.25
C LYS A 379 -9.23 -10.90 19.52
N VAL A 380 -9.16 -9.87 20.38
CA VAL A 380 -10.06 -9.74 21.54
C VAL A 380 -11.52 -9.65 21.11
N PHE A 381 -11.82 -8.79 20.12
CA PHE A 381 -13.17 -8.62 19.59
C PHE A 381 -13.70 -9.92 18.96
N SER A 382 -12.94 -10.56 18.06
CA SER A 382 -13.37 -11.80 17.42
C SER A 382 -13.57 -12.97 18.40
N THR A 383 -12.74 -13.03 19.46
CA THR A 383 -12.91 -14.00 20.56
C THR A 383 -14.21 -13.72 21.32
N SER A 384 -14.44 -12.46 21.72
CA SER A 384 -15.65 -12.06 22.45
C SER A 384 -16.93 -12.33 21.64
N VAL A 385 -16.93 -12.03 20.34
CA VAL A 385 -18.06 -12.30 19.43
C VAL A 385 -18.29 -13.80 19.24
N ARG A 386 -17.24 -14.63 19.20
CA ARG A 386 -17.38 -16.09 19.10
C ARG A 386 -17.95 -16.71 20.38
N GLU A 387 -17.55 -16.20 21.54
CA GLU A 387 -17.85 -16.77 22.86
C GLU A 387 -19.01 -16.06 23.59
N GLU A 388 -19.59 -15.03 22.97
CA GLU A 388 -20.60 -14.10 23.52
C GLU A 388 -20.15 -13.42 24.85
N ASP A 389 -18.83 -13.36 25.10
CA ASP A 389 -18.27 -12.79 26.32
C ASP A 389 -18.05 -11.26 26.21
N PHE A 390 -19.13 -10.52 26.45
CA PHE A 390 -19.07 -9.06 26.59
C PHE A 390 -18.23 -8.60 27.80
N THR A 391 -18.10 -9.42 28.85
CA THR A 391 -17.32 -9.08 30.05
C THR A 391 -15.83 -9.11 29.75
N TYR A 392 -15.37 -10.08 28.98
CA TYR A 392 -14.01 -10.16 28.45
C TYR A 392 -13.69 -8.95 27.57
N LEU A 393 -14.58 -8.60 26.63
CA LEU A 393 -14.44 -7.41 25.79
C LEU A 393 -14.31 -6.13 26.63
N LYS A 394 -15.23 -5.94 27.58
CA LYS A 394 -15.27 -4.79 28.49
C LYS A 394 -13.98 -4.65 29.28
N ARG A 395 -13.52 -5.72 29.93
CA ARG A 395 -12.26 -5.72 30.68
C ARG A 395 -11.08 -5.30 29.80
N LYS A 396 -10.93 -5.92 28.62
CA LYS A 396 -9.79 -5.64 27.72
C LYS A 396 -9.81 -4.23 27.10
N ALA A 397 -11.00 -3.70 26.79
CA ALA A 397 -11.13 -2.32 26.30
C ALA A 397 -10.77 -1.29 27.40
N VAL A 398 -11.27 -1.49 28.63
CA VAL A 398 -10.96 -0.62 29.78
C VAL A 398 -9.47 -0.70 30.14
N ASP A 399 -8.89 -1.90 30.19
CA ASP A 399 -7.44 -2.10 30.44
C ASP A 399 -6.60 -1.33 29.41
N ARG A 400 -6.96 -1.42 28.12
CA ARG A 400 -6.30 -0.68 27.03
C ARG A 400 -6.45 0.83 27.21
N LYS A 401 -7.66 1.34 27.47
CA LYS A 401 -7.91 2.79 27.61
C LYS A 401 -7.14 3.38 28.79
N ARG A 402 -7.01 2.64 29.89
CA ARG A 402 -6.16 3.01 31.04
C ARG A 402 -4.68 3.08 30.65
N ALA A 403 -4.18 2.09 29.91
CA ALA A 403 -2.79 2.09 29.43
C ALA A 403 -2.51 3.22 28.43
N GLU A 404 -3.40 3.46 27.46
CA GLU A 404 -3.35 4.59 26.53
C GLU A 404 -3.29 5.92 27.30
N ALA A 405 -4.18 6.12 28.26
CA ALA A 405 -4.24 7.35 29.05
C ALA A 405 -3.00 7.58 29.93
N ARG A 406 -2.40 6.51 30.48
CA ARG A 406 -1.13 6.59 31.22
C ARG A 406 0.01 7.00 30.28
N LEU A 407 0.23 6.24 29.21
CA LEU A 407 1.33 6.45 28.27
C LEU A 407 1.21 7.80 27.53
N ALA A 408 -0.01 8.27 27.24
CA ALA A 408 -0.23 9.59 26.65
C ALA A 408 0.17 10.74 27.59
N ARG A 409 -0.10 10.61 28.91
CA ARG A 409 0.33 11.62 29.91
C ARG A 409 1.84 11.59 30.12
N GLU A 410 2.45 10.42 30.20
CA GLU A 410 3.92 10.26 30.28
C GLU A 410 4.60 10.85 29.03
N ARG A 411 4.10 10.53 27.83
CA ARG A 411 4.57 11.11 26.56
C ARG A 411 4.42 12.63 26.53
N LYS A 412 3.29 13.18 27.00
CA LYS A 412 3.07 14.65 27.11
C LYS A 412 4.08 15.29 28.07
N GLY A 413 4.35 14.64 29.21
CA GLY A 413 5.37 15.07 30.16
C GLY A 413 6.78 15.12 29.56
N ILE A 414 7.21 14.04 28.89
CA ILE A 414 8.53 13.98 28.25
C ILE A 414 8.62 14.98 27.09
N MET A 415 7.57 15.15 26.29
CA MET A 415 7.54 16.15 25.20
C MET A 415 7.65 17.59 25.73
N ASN A 416 7.00 17.91 26.85
CA ASN A 416 7.12 19.21 27.49
C ASN A 416 8.55 19.43 28.01
N TRP A 417 9.10 18.47 28.76
CA TRP A 417 10.49 18.52 29.24
C TRP A 417 11.49 18.66 28.08
N MET A 418 11.31 17.90 27.00
CA MET A 418 12.14 17.95 25.79
C MET A 418 12.09 19.30 25.05
N ALA A 419 11.00 20.06 25.19
CA ALA A 419 10.85 21.39 24.58
C ALA A 419 11.67 22.47 25.32
N GLU A 420 12.01 22.25 26.59
CA GLU A 420 12.85 23.14 27.40
C GLU A 420 14.36 22.88 27.19
N MET A 421 14.73 21.81 26.48
CA MET A 421 16.11 21.35 26.34
C MET A 421 16.77 21.77 25.01
N GLU A 422 18.08 22.03 25.04
CA GLU A 422 18.85 22.29 23.83
C GLU A 422 18.90 21.06 22.91
N ARG A 423 18.55 21.28 21.64
CA ARG A 423 18.42 20.22 20.64
C ARG A 423 19.78 19.58 20.33
N GLY A 424 19.90 18.27 20.62
CA GLY A 424 21.14 17.52 20.45
C GLY A 424 22.02 17.47 21.71
N GLY A 425 21.63 18.13 22.80
CA GLY A 425 22.24 17.96 24.11
C GLY A 425 21.96 16.56 24.70
N ALA A 426 22.76 16.15 25.69
CA ALA A 426 22.63 14.82 26.30
C ALA A 426 21.26 14.57 26.95
N GLN A 427 20.61 15.62 27.49
CA GLN A 427 19.26 15.52 28.05
C GLN A 427 18.19 15.36 26.95
N TRP A 428 18.38 16.00 25.79
CA TRP A 428 17.49 15.87 24.64
C TRP A 428 17.54 14.47 24.01
N GLU A 429 18.74 13.89 23.86
CA GLU A 429 18.89 12.50 23.40
C GLU A 429 18.35 11.48 24.44
N ARG A 430 18.41 11.79 25.74
CA ARG A 430 17.73 10.99 26.77
C ARG A 430 16.21 11.04 26.62
N ALA A 431 15.61 12.23 26.54
CA ALA A 431 14.17 12.39 26.34
C ALA A 431 13.66 11.67 25.08
N LYS A 432 14.41 11.78 23.97
CA LYS A 432 14.15 11.05 22.72
C LYS A 432 14.26 9.53 22.88
N SER A 433 15.18 9.03 23.70
CA SER A 433 15.31 7.61 24.02
C SER A 433 14.14 7.11 24.87
N GLU A 434 13.68 7.90 25.84
CA GLU A 434 12.50 7.59 26.67
C GLU A 434 11.21 7.58 25.83
N LEU A 435 11.02 8.54 24.91
CA LEU A 435 9.91 8.51 23.95
C LEU A 435 9.94 7.25 23.06
N SER A 436 11.13 6.81 22.63
CA SER A 436 11.29 5.56 21.87
C SER A 436 10.96 4.32 22.73
N ALA A 437 11.27 4.35 24.02
CA ALA A 437 10.94 3.28 24.95
C ALA A 437 9.43 3.18 25.17
N LEU A 438 8.72 4.30 25.39
CA LEU A 438 7.25 4.31 25.52
C LEU A 438 6.55 3.80 24.25
N GLN A 439 7.03 4.19 23.06
CA GLN A 439 6.48 3.67 21.80
C GLN A 439 6.73 2.16 21.67
N SER A 440 7.90 1.67 22.08
CA SER A 440 8.23 0.23 22.08
C SER A 440 7.38 -0.56 23.10
N GLU A 441 7.12 -0.02 24.29
CA GLU A 441 6.20 -0.62 25.27
C GLU A 441 4.79 -0.74 24.68
N TRP A 442 4.28 0.33 24.04
CA TRP A 442 2.96 0.33 23.42
C TRP A 442 2.85 -0.75 22.33
N THR A 443 3.77 -0.77 21.36
CA THR A 443 3.79 -1.77 20.29
C THR A 443 3.95 -3.21 20.82
N THR A 444 4.74 -3.42 21.88
CA THR A 444 4.99 -4.77 22.43
C THR A 444 3.78 -5.33 23.18
N TYR A 445 3.05 -4.49 23.93
CA TYR A 445 1.97 -4.95 24.81
C TYR A 445 0.55 -4.70 24.29
N TRP A 446 0.36 -3.80 23.32
CA TRP A 446 -0.97 -3.30 22.96
C TRP A 446 -1.29 -3.29 21.46
N GLU A 447 -0.34 -3.59 20.58
CA GLU A 447 -0.60 -3.83 19.15
C GLU A 447 -0.87 -5.31 18.86
#